data_AF-A0A957TWL6-F1
#
_entry.id   AF-A0A957TWL6-F1
#
_cell.length_a   1.000
_cell.length_b   1.000
_cell.length_c   1.000
_cell.angle_alpha   90.00
_cell.angle_beta   90.00
_cell.angle_gamma   90.00
#
_symmetry.space_group_name_H-M   'P 1'
#
loop_
_entity.id
_entity.type
_entity.pdbx_description
1 polymer ?
#
loop_
_entity_poly.entity_id
_entity_poly.type
_entity_poly.pdbx_seq_one_letter_code
_entity_poly.pdbx_strand_id
1 'polypeptide(L)'
;NVSIVDKPCGAQDGSENLFTADANGNATFHLMMPPLVDTTETSMQVIAAAYHSDGKSYGAQPGDFGLNSHVQIAAIVPPPGSEAWQTVTNSSVAMR
;
A
#
# COMPACT_ATOMS: atom_id res chain seq x y z
N ASN A 1 -12.74 20.02 0.44
CA ASN A 1 -12.46 19.24 -0.78
C ASN A 1 -11.32 18.30 -0.45
N VAL A 2 -11.51 16.99 -0.51
CA VAL A 2 -10.45 16.01 -0.23
C VAL A 2 -9.79 15.67 -1.57
N SER A 3 -8.46 15.68 -1.62
CA SER A 3 -7.69 15.23 -2.78
C SER A 3 -6.98 13.94 -2.42
N ILE A 4 -7.10 12.93 -3.28
CA ILE A 4 -6.38 11.67 -3.18
C ILE A 4 -5.25 11.72 -4.20
N VAL A 5 -4.03 11.40 -3.74
CA VAL A 5 -2.84 11.32 -4.59
C VAL A 5 -2.24 9.94 -4.41
N ASP A 6 -2.47 9.07 -5.37
CA ASP A 6 -1.90 7.73 -5.38
C ASP A 6 -0.47 7.75 -5.93
N LYS A 7 0.44 7.10 -5.20
CA LYS A 7 1.84 6.92 -5.61
C LYS A 7 2.31 5.51 -5.28
N PRO A 8 3.19 4.93 -6.13
CA PRO A 8 3.85 3.68 -5.80
C PRO A 8 4.69 3.81 -4.52
N CYS A 9 4.69 2.75 -3.71
CA CYS A 9 5.61 2.63 -2.59
C CYS A 9 7.00 2.23 -3.13
N GLY A 10 8.07 2.99 -2.86
CA GLY A 10 9.39 2.71 -3.43
C GLY A 10 9.57 3.30 -4.84
N ALA A 11 10.03 2.49 -5.80
CA ALA A 11 10.29 2.93 -7.18
C ALA A 11 9.04 3.55 -7.84
N GLN A 12 9.17 4.78 -8.33
CA GLN A 12 8.04 5.57 -8.87
C GLN A 12 7.56 5.06 -10.24
N ASP A 13 8.29 4.14 -10.87
CA ASP A 13 7.83 3.41 -12.06
C ASP A 13 6.92 2.21 -11.72
N GLY A 14 6.75 1.91 -10.43
CA GLY A 14 5.90 0.83 -9.93
C GLY A 14 6.53 -0.56 -10.03
N SER A 15 7.79 -0.69 -10.47
CA SER A 15 8.48 -1.98 -10.61
C SER A 15 8.57 -2.77 -9.31
N GLU A 16 8.54 -2.09 -8.16
CA GLU A 16 8.57 -2.68 -6.82
C GLU A 16 7.18 -2.89 -6.20
N ASN A 17 6.08 -2.55 -6.89
CA ASN A 17 4.72 -2.64 -6.35
C ASN A 17 3.93 -3.81 -6.92
N LEU A 18 4.62 -4.75 -7.58
CA LEU A 18 4.02 -5.95 -8.13
C LEU A 18 4.49 -7.16 -7.33
N PHE A 19 3.52 -7.89 -6.78
CA PHE A 19 3.74 -9.20 -6.20
C PHE A 19 2.61 -10.14 -6.62
N THR A 20 2.88 -11.43 -6.63
CA THR A 20 1.91 -12.47 -6.98
C THR A 20 1.87 -13.49 -5.87
N ALA A 21 0.67 -13.95 -5.54
CA ALA A 21 0.51 -15.06 -4.61
C ALA A 21 1.02 -16.38 -5.24
N ASP A 22 1.52 -17.27 -4.40
CA ASP A 22 1.89 -18.63 -4.79
C ASP A 22 0.66 -19.48 -5.13
N ALA A 23 0.87 -20.74 -5.53
CA ALA A 23 -0.20 -21.67 -5.88
C ALA A 23 -1.18 -21.98 -4.74
N ASN A 24 -0.85 -21.62 -3.50
CA ASN A 24 -1.69 -21.81 -2.31
C ASN A 24 -2.35 -20.50 -1.86
N GLY A 25 -2.17 -19.40 -2.59
CA GLY A 25 -2.71 -18.08 -2.24
C GLY A 25 -1.84 -17.26 -1.28
N ASN A 26 -0.60 -17.67 -0.98
CA ASN A 26 0.29 -16.92 -0.10
C ASN A 26 1.13 -15.91 -0.88
N ALA A 27 1.20 -14.67 -0.40
CA ALA A 27 2.18 -13.70 -0.86
C ALA A 27 2.96 -13.14 0.33
N THR A 28 4.27 -12.97 0.17
CA THR A 28 5.10 -12.20 1.10
C THR A 28 5.78 -11.09 0.32
N PHE A 29 5.66 -9.87 0.83
CA PHE A 29 6.20 -8.68 0.18
C PHE A 29 7.08 -7.92 1.16
N HIS A 30 8.32 -7.65 0.76
CA HIS A 30 9.27 -6.84 1.52
C HIS A 30 9.64 -5.62 0.68
N LEU A 31 9.41 -4.45 1.23
CA LEU A 31 9.75 -3.19 0.57
C LEU A 31 10.57 -2.33 1.51
N MET A 32 11.66 -1.78 0.97
CA MET A 32 12.40 -0.70 1.58
C MET A 32 12.09 0.57 0.79
N MET A 33 11.56 1.57 1.48
CA MET A 33 11.16 2.83 0.87
C MET A 33 11.85 3.99 1.58
N PRO A 34 12.11 5.11 0.88
CA PRO A 34 12.53 6.33 1.55
C PRO A 34 11.47 6.77 2.56
N PRO A 35 11.83 7.61 3.54
CA PRO A 35 10.87 8.19 4.47
C PRO A 35 9.68 8.80 3.72
N LEU A 36 8.48 8.48 4.19
CA LEU A 36 7.27 9.12 3.69
C LEU A 36 7.25 10.59 4.11
N VAL A 37 6.55 11.41 3.33
CA VAL A 37 6.27 12.79 3.72
C VAL A 37 5.40 12.77 4.99
N ASP A 38 5.72 13.65 5.93
CA ASP A 38 4.98 13.74 7.19
C ASP A 38 3.48 14.04 6.95
N THR A 39 2.64 13.37 7.73
CA THR A 39 1.23 13.74 7.85
C THR A 39 1.12 15.12 8.49
N THR A 40 0.24 15.97 7.98
CA THR A 40 -0.05 17.30 8.54
C THR A 40 -1.47 17.33 9.11
N GLU A 41 -1.89 18.47 9.68
CA GLU A 41 -3.30 18.65 10.09
C GLU A 41 -4.30 18.47 8.94
N THR A 42 -3.85 18.61 7.70
CA THR A 42 -4.71 18.55 6.51
C THR A 42 -4.34 17.43 5.54
N SER A 43 -3.37 16.57 5.90
CA SER A 43 -2.94 15.44 5.06
C SER A 43 -2.72 14.18 5.89
N MET A 44 -3.14 13.05 5.35
CA MET A 44 -2.86 11.73 5.91
C MET A 44 -2.21 10.83 4.87
N GLN A 45 -1.30 9.98 5.32
CA GLN A 45 -0.61 9.01 4.47
C GLN A 45 -1.19 7.62 4.74
N VAL A 46 -1.50 6.90 3.67
CA VAL A 46 -2.01 5.54 3.73
C VAL A 46 -1.16 4.67 2.81
N ILE A 47 -0.70 3.53 3.33
CA ILE A 47 -0.12 2.47 2.51
C ILE A 47 -1.24 1.47 2.24
N ALA A 48 -1.47 1.13 0.98
CA ALA A 48 -2.54 0.24 0.56
C ALA A 48 -2.03 -0.86 -0.36
N ALA A 49 -2.56 -2.07 -0.20
CA ALA A 49 -2.40 -3.16 -1.15
C ALA A 49 -3.71 -3.32 -1.92
N ALA A 50 -3.62 -3.15 -3.24
CA ALA A 50 -4.74 -3.30 -4.16
C ALA A 50 -4.65 -4.61 -4.93
N TYR A 51 -5.80 -5.25 -5.11
CA TYR A 51 -6.00 -6.40 -5.99
C TYR A 51 -6.68 -5.94 -7.29
N HIS A 52 -6.16 -6.39 -8.43
CA HIS A 52 -6.72 -6.12 -9.75
C HIS A 52 -7.54 -7.31 -10.26
N SER A 53 -8.87 -7.16 -10.31
CA SER A 53 -9.80 -8.26 -10.62
C SER A 53 -9.79 -8.73 -12.08
N ASP A 54 -9.14 -7.98 -12.97
CA ASP A 54 -8.94 -8.35 -14.37
C ASP A 54 -7.62 -9.09 -14.62
N GLY A 55 -6.86 -9.38 -13.55
CA GLY A 55 -5.61 -10.14 -13.60
C GLY A 55 -4.43 -9.38 -14.22
N LYS A 56 -4.55 -8.06 -14.41
CA LYS A 56 -3.47 -7.22 -14.95
C LYS A 56 -2.81 -6.41 -13.84
N SER A 57 -1.52 -6.15 -13.99
CA SER A 57 -0.84 -5.10 -13.22
C SER A 57 -0.76 -3.83 -14.05
N TYR A 58 -0.98 -2.68 -13.40
CA TYR A 58 -0.93 -1.35 -14.01
C TYR A 58 0.36 -0.59 -13.69
N GLY A 59 1.38 -1.29 -13.16
CA GLY A 59 2.67 -0.70 -12.80
C GLY A 59 2.51 0.41 -11.76
N ALA A 60 2.91 1.63 -12.12
CA ALA A 60 2.84 2.80 -11.23
C ALA A 60 1.41 3.29 -10.92
N GLN A 61 0.41 2.85 -11.69
CA GLN A 61 -0.96 3.32 -11.54
C GLN A 61 -1.76 2.39 -10.62
N PRO A 62 -2.62 2.93 -9.73
CA PRO A 62 -3.47 2.11 -8.86
C PRO A 62 -4.56 1.34 -9.63
N GLY A 63 -4.81 1.70 -10.89
CA GLY A 63 -5.93 1.21 -11.70
C GLY A 63 -7.25 1.92 -11.35
N ASP A 64 -8.31 1.61 -12.10
CA ASP A 64 -9.63 2.21 -11.89
C ASP A 64 -10.32 1.60 -10.66
N PHE A 65 -10.40 2.38 -9.58
CA PHE A 65 -11.08 1.99 -8.35
C PHE A 65 -12.57 1.70 -8.59
N GLY A 66 -13.07 0.64 -7.96
CA GLY A 66 -14.49 0.25 -8.05
C GLY A 66 -14.88 -0.41 -9.38
N LEU A 67 -13.96 -0.49 -10.34
CA LEU A 67 -14.11 -1.30 -11.55
C LEU A 67 -13.19 -2.52 -11.48
N ASN A 68 -11.88 -2.29 -11.56
CA ASN A 68 -10.86 -3.35 -11.59
C ASN A 68 -9.95 -3.33 -10.37
N SER A 69 -9.78 -2.20 -9.68
CA SER A 69 -8.90 -2.08 -8.51
C SER A 69 -9.67 -2.08 -7.19
N HIS A 70 -9.24 -2.94 -6.26
CA HIS A 70 -9.90 -3.15 -4.96
C HIS A 70 -8.85 -3.15 -3.84
N VAL A 71 -8.96 -2.21 -2.89
CA VAL A 71 -8.06 -2.14 -1.72
C VAL A 71 -8.60 -3.05 -0.62
N GLN A 72 -7.84 -4.09 -0.28
CA GLN A 72 -8.21 -5.03 0.80
C GLN A 72 -7.45 -4.77 2.09
N ILE A 73 -6.20 -4.32 1.98
CA ILE A 73 -5.35 -3.98 3.13
C ILE A 73 -4.95 -2.53 2.99
N ALA A 74 -5.15 -1.76 4.06
CA ALA A 74 -4.66 -0.40 4.17
C ALA A 74 -4.14 -0.16 5.59
N ALA A 75 -3.04 0.57 5.69
CA ALA A 75 -2.46 1.02 6.95
C ALA A 75 -2.30 2.55 6.91
N ILE A 76 -2.88 3.22 7.90
CA ILE A 76 -2.65 4.64 8.10
C ILE A 76 -1.26 4.80 8.73
N VAL A 77 -0.43 5.64 8.12
CA VAL A 77 0.89 5.96 8.63
C VAL A 77 0.72 6.99 9.75
N PRO A 78 1.15 6.67 10.98
CA PRO A 78 0.96 7.59 12.09
C PRO A 78 1.82 8.85 11.94
N PRO A 79 1.42 9.98 12.55
CA PRO A 79 2.26 11.16 12.60
C PRO A 79 3.61 10.86 13.28
N PRO A 80 4.68 11.57 12.88
CA PRO A 80 5.97 11.48 13.57
C PRO A 80 5.81 11.72 15.07
N GLY A 81 6.46 10.88 15.89
CA GLY A 81 6.43 11.00 17.36
C GLY A 81 5.17 10.48 18.05
N SER A 82 4.20 9.92 17.32
CA SER A 82 3.04 9.26 17.93
C SER A 82 3.39 7.88 18.53
N GLU A 83 2.69 7.49 19.61
CA GLU A 83 2.87 6.19 20.28
C GLU A 83 2.56 4.98 19.36
N ALA A 84 1.82 5.20 18.28
CA ALA A 84 1.40 4.18 17.31
C ALA A 84 2.56 3.54 16.52
N TRP A 85 3.74 4.21 16.45
CA TRP A 85 4.93 3.64 15.81
C TRP A 85 5.54 2.47 16.60
N GLN A 86 5.17 2.26 17.87
CA GLN A 86 5.76 1.21 18.70
C GLN A 86 5.16 -0.19 18.48
N THR A 87 4.06 -0.32 17.73
CA THR A 87 3.24 -1.56 17.71
C THR A 87 3.40 -2.43 16.45
N VAL A 88 4.12 -1.99 15.41
CA VAL A 88 4.05 -2.62 14.07
C VAL A 88 5.12 -3.71 13.81
N THR A 89 6.05 -3.96 14.73
CA THR A 89 7.21 -4.84 14.44
C THR A 89 6.94 -6.34 14.38
N ASN A 90 5.72 -6.84 14.65
CA ASN A 90 5.40 -8.29 14.69
C ASN A 90 4.08 -8.69 14.00
N SER A 91 3.60 -7.94 13.01
CA SER A 91 2.32 -8.24 12.36
C SER A 91 2.50 -9.05 11.07
N SER A 92 2.18 -10.35 11.10
CA SER A 92 1.99 -11.17 9.90
C SER A 92 0.51 -11.22 9.53
N VAL A 93 0.12 -10.73 8.34
CA VAL A 93 -1.23 -10.89 7.81
C VAL A 93 -1.23 -12.10 6.88
N ALA A 94 -1.91 -13.17 7.29
CA ALA A 94 -2.17 -14.32 6.43
C ALA A 94 -3.44 -14.04 5.61
N MET A 95 -3.30 -13.93 4.28
CA MET A 95 -4.43 -13.95 3.36
C MET A 95 -4.89 -15.41 3.20
N ARG A 96 -6.21 -15.65 3.28
CA ARG A 96 -6.83 -16.96 3.01
C ARG A 96 -7.56 -16.92 1.68
#